data_AF-A0A6A6T9N1-F1
#
_entry.id   AF-A0A6A6T9N1-F1
#
_cell.length_a   1.000
_cell.length_b   1.000
_cell.length_c   1.000
_cell.angle_alpha   90.00
_cell.angle_beta   90.00
_cell.angle_gamma   90.00
#
_symmetry.space_group_name_H-M   'P 1'
#
loop_
_entity.id
_entity.type
_entity.pdbx_description
1 polymer ?
#
loop_
_entity_poly.entity_id
_entity_poly.type
_entity_poly.pdbx_seq_one_letter_code
_entity_poly.pdbx_strand_id
1 'polypeptide(L)'
;MPGPVEQRDESPEQTPPAPLPKGMVIGPDGKPCRSCSSGAAFKSWSATMKGSPVPPKSQATLVPASDCPPDVEELGRSSWTLLHSITATYPVQPTPQLQNETKSFISIFAKLYPCWHCASDFQAWMKEDGNAPRVSNRDEFGRWMCEAHNAVNVKLGKKEFDCGKWEERWRTGWKDGRCD
;
A
#
# COMPACT_ATOMS: atom_id res chain seq x y z
N MET A 1 7.55 10.40 67.18
CA MET A 1 8.09 10.28 65.81
C MET A 1 6.92 10.27 64.84
N PRO A 2 6.54 11.41 64.24
CA PRO A 2 5.57 11.43 63.15
C PRO A 2 6.28 11.01 61.85
N GLY A 3 5.85 9.93 61.22
CA GLY A 3 6.30 9.57 59.87
C GLY A 3 5.46 10.31 58.83
N PRO A 4 6.04 10.93 57.79
CA PRO A 4 5.25 11.53 56.72
C PRO A 4 5.22 10.67 55.45
N VAL A 5 3.99 10.32 55.08
CA VAL A 5 3.35 10.44 53.76
C VAL A 5 4.05 9.82 52.54
N GLU A 6 3.56 8.65 52.14
CA GLU A 6 3.71 8.08 50.79
C GLU A 6 2.89 8.90 49.80
N GLN A 7 3.55 9.64 48.89
CA GLN A 7 2.89 10.28 47.75
C GLN A 7 2.63 9.22 46.67
N ARG A 8 1.36 8.95 46.39
CA ARG A 8 0.95 8.22 45.18
C ARG A 8 1.03 9.20 44.01
N ASP A 9 1.91 8.91 43.07
CA ASP A 9 1.97 9.56 41.75
C ASP A 9 0.66 9.26 40.99
N GLU A 10 -0.25 10.21 40.94
CA GLU A 10 -1.36 10.22 39.99
C GLU A 10 -0.80 10.44 38.58
N SER A 11 -0.64 9.35 37.83
CA SER A 11 -0.45 9.43 36.38
C SER A 11 -1.74 9.97 35.74
N PRO A 12 -1.69 11.02 34.89
CA PRO A 12 -2.90 11.56 34.29
C PRO A 12 -3.53 10.53 33.35
N GLU A 13 -4.78 10.22 33.66
CA GLU A 13 -5.68 9.34 32.94
C GLU A 13 -5.76 9.76 31.46
N GLN A 14 -5.13 8.95 30.59
CA GLN A 14 -5.16 9.15 29.15
C GLN A 14 -6.59 8.90 28.66
N THR A 15 -7.29 9.98 28.34
CA THR A 15 -8.59 9.93 27.66
C THR A 15 -8.47 9.06 26.41
N PRO A 16 -9.36 8.07 26.18
CA PRO A 16 -9.28 7.22 25.00
C PRO A 16 -9.37 8.10 23.73
N PRO A 17 -8.47 7.91 22.75
CA PRO A 17 -8.50 8.71 21.53
C PRO A 17 -9.82 8.49 20.79
N ALA A 18 -10.39 9.59 20.30
CA ALA A 18 -11.63 9.58 19.53
C ALA A 18 -11.59 8.51 18.42
N PRO A 19 -12.70 7.83 18.14
CA PRO A 19 -12.74 6.74 17.17
C PRO A 19 -12.21 7.22 15.81
N LEU A 20 -11.17 6.52 15.32
CA LEU A 20 -10.52 6.85 14.07
C LEU A 20 -11.50 6.72 12.90
N PRO A 21 -11.49 7.65 11.92
CA PRO A 21 -12.28 7.52 10.70
C PRO A 21 -11.94 6.23 9.94
N LYS A 22 -12.94 5.63 9.28
CA LYS A 22 -12.73 4.44 8.44
C LYS A 22 -11.62 4.70 7.40
N GLY A 23 -10.59 3.85 7.38
CA GLY A 23 -9.46 3.96 6.46
C GLY A 23 -8.30 4.83 6.93
N MET A 24 -8.32 5.33 8.17
CA MET A 24 -7.17 5.95 8.82
C MET A 24 -6.29 4.89 9.50
N VAL A 25 -4.98 4.91 9.23
CA VAL A 25 -3.99 4.01 9.82
C VAL A 25 -2.96 4.82 10.60
N ILE A 26 -2.64 4.39 11.82
CA ILE A 26 -1.60 5.01 12.65
C ILE A 26 -0.26 4.31 12.39
N GLY A 27 0.81 5.11 12.30
CA GLY A 27 2.18 4.63 12.14
C GLY A 27 2.73 4.04 13.45
N PRO A 28 3.86 3.31 13.39
CA PRO A 28 4.55 2.81 14.57
C PRO A 28 5.00 3.90 15.55
N ASP A 29 5.10 5.14 15.07
CA ASP A 29 5.43 6.35 15.84
C ASP A 29 4.21 6.99 16.53
N GLY A 30 3.03 6.38 16.44
CA GLY A 30 1.79 6.88 17.03
C GLY A 30 1.12 8.01 16.25
N LYS A 31 1.64 8.39 15.07
CA LYS A 31 1.08 9.48 14.24
C LYS A 31 0.27 8.95 13.06
N PRO A 32 -0.65 9.74 12.46
CA PRO A 32 -1.36 9.33 11.25
C PRO A 32 -0.43 9.01 10.08
N CYS A 33 -0.49 7.79 9.55
CA CYS A 33 0.33 7.34 8.41
C CYS A 33 -0.33 7.74 7.09
N ARG A 34 0.22 8.75 6.41
CA ARG A 34 -0.30 9.20 5.09
C ARG A 34 -0.12 8.16 3.99
N SER A 35 1.03 7.48 3.94
CA SER A 35 1.29 6.41 2.94
C SER A 35 0.41 5.18 3.15
N CYS A 36 -0.21 5.04 4.33
CA CYS A 36 -1.08 3.92 4.69
C CYS A 36 -2.57 4.29 4.70
N SER A 37 -2.92 5.58 4.51
CA SER A 37 -4.29 6.08 4.62
C SER A 37 -4.70 6.76 3.30
N SER A 38 -5.99 6.73 2.97
CA SER A 38 -6.48 7.45 1.79
C SER A 38 -6.51 8.96 2.03
N GLY A 39 -6.38 9.75 0.96
CA GLY A 39 -6.49 11.21 1.05
C GLY A 39 -7.84 11.66 1.63
N ALA A 40 -8.92 10.92 1.33
CA ALA A 40 -10.25 11.18 1.89
C ALA A 40 -10.29 10.95 3.41
N ALA A 41 -9.71 9.86 3.91
CA ALA A 41 -9.63 9.58 5.34
C ALA A 41 -8.82 10.67 6.07
N PHE A 42 -7.70 11.11 5.47
CA PHE A 42 -6.85 12.16 6.05
C PHE A 42 -7.55 13.53 6.10
N LYS A 43 -8.29 13.89 5.05
CA LYS A 43 -9.13 15.10 5.03
C LYS A 43 -10.23 15.04 6.10
N SER A 44 -10.90 13.91 6.24
CA SER A 44 -11.94 13.73 7.28
C SER A 44 -11.36 13.87 8.69
N TRP A 45 -10.22 13.26 8.97
CA TRP A 45 -9.56 13.36 10.27
C TRP A 45 -9.12 14.78 10.62
N SER A 46 -8.49 15.47 9.66
CA SER A 46 -8.04 16.85 9.86
C SER A 46 -9.20 17.83 10.09
N ALA A 47 -10.37 17.57 9.49
CA ALA A 47 -11.58 18.33 9.76
C ALA A 47 -12.12 18.08 11.19
N THR A 48 -12.14 16.82 11.65
CA THR A 48 -12.57 16.46 13.01
C THR A 48 -11.63 17.02 14.09
N MET A 49 -10.32 16.97 13.87
CA MET A 49 -9.31 17.47 14.83
C MET A 49 -9.29 19.00 14.95
N LYS A 50 -9.69 19.74 13.92
CA LYS A 50 -9.74 21.21 13.92
C LYS A 50 -11.06 21.79 14.44
N GLY A 51 -11.99 20.97 14.93
CA GLY A 51 -13.21 21.42 15.61
C GLY A 51 -14.06 22.43 14.83
N SER A 52 -13.96 22.48 13.50
CA SER A 52 -14.61 23.51 12.68
C SER A 52 -15.76 22.91 11.86
N PRO A 53 -17.02 23.32 12.10
CA PRO A 53 -18.07 23.12 11.12
C PRO A 53 -17.82 24.10 9.96
N VAL A 54 -17.52 23.56 8.78
CA VAL A 54 -17.48 24.18 7.43
C VAL A 54 -17.18 25.70 7.36
N PRO A 55 -16.06 26.15 6.78
CA PRO A 55 -15.98 27.49 6.21
C PRO A 55 -16.26 27.50 4.68
N PRO A 56 -16.70 28.65 4.14
CA PRO A 56 -17.24 28.78 2.79
C PRO A 56 -16.14 28.68 1.73
N LYS A 57 -16.56 28.51 0.48
CA LYS A 57 -15.76 28.55 -0.77
C LYS A 57 -14.53 29.47 -0.65
N SER A 58 -13.42 28.91 -0.19
CA SER A 58 -12.10 29.52 -0.33
C SER A 58 -11.61 29.12 -1.71
N GLN A 59 -11.32 30.11 -2.55
CA GLN A 59 -10.49 29.94 -3.73
C GLN A 59 -9.09 29.52 -3.27
N ALA A 60 -8.94 28.26 -2.88
CA ALA A 60 -7.65 27.64 -2.79
C ALA A 60 -7.10 27.63 -4.21
N THR A 61 -6.04 28.40 -4.44
CA THR A 61 -5.13 28.20 -5.55
C THR A 61 -4.88 26.70 -5.59
N LEU A 62 -5.45 26.03 -6.60
CA LEU A 62 -5.36 24.58 -6.74
C LEU A 62 -3.89 24.27 -6.96
N VAL A 63 -3.16 23.99 -5.88
CA VAL A 63 -1.90 23.27 -6.01
C VAL A 63 -2.29 22.02 -6.79
N PRO A 64 -1.77 21.82 -8.02
CA PRO A 64 -2.15 20.66 -8.79
C PRO A 64 -1.82 19.43 -7.93
N ALA A 65 -2.70 18.42 -7.97
CA ALA A 65 -2.57 17.23 -7.14
C ALA A 65 -1.18 16.55 -7.27
N SER A 66 -0.44 16.87 -8.34
CA SER A 66 0.94 16.45 -8.62
C SER A 66 1.99 16.89 -7.60
N ASP A 67 1.76 17.94 -6.81
CA ASP A 67 2.80 18.50 -5.92
C ASP A 67 2.70 18.01 -4.47
N CYS A 68 1.84 17.02 -4.24
CA CYS A 68 1.59 16.43 -2.93
C CYS A 68 2.21 15.02 -2.82
N PRO A 69 2.72 14.61 -1.64
CA PRO A 69 3.08 13.21 -1.41
C PRO A 69 1.90 12.27 -1.71
N PRO A 70 2.15 11.10 -2.33
CA PRO A 70 1.08 10.19 -2.71
C PRO A 70 0.37 9.65 -1.46
N ASP A 71 -0.94 9.44 -1.57
CA ASP A 71 -1.69 8.66 -0.59
C ASP A 71 -1.54 7.15 -0.86
N VAL A 72 -2.16 6.31 -0.02
CA VAL A 72 -2.05 4.85 -0.15
C VAL A 72 -2.52 4.32 -1.51
N GLU A 73 -3.49 4.97 -2.13
CA GLU A 73 -4.06 4.51 -3.40
C GLU A 73 -3.16 4.89 -4.57
N GLU A 74 -2.65 6.13 -4.58
CA GLU A 74 -1.71 6.60 -5.59
C GLU A 74 -0.38 5.85 -5.53
N LEU A 75 0.16 5.66 -4.32
CA LEU A 75 1.35 4.86 -4.09
C LEU A 75 1.14 3.43 -4.58
N GLY A 76 -0.01 2.82 -4.24
CA GLY A 76 -0.36 1.46 -4.67
C GLY A 76 -0.44 1.32 -6.19
N ARG A 77 -1.20 2.19 -6.88
CA ARG A 77 -1.32 2.16 -8.36
C ARG A 77 0.03 2.33 -9.06
N SER A 78 0.85 3.26 -8.57
CA SER A 78 2.18 3.53 -9.12
C SER A 78 3.11 2.34 -8.94
N SER A 79 3.06 1.71 -7.76
CA SER A 79 3.86 0.53 -7.44
C SER A 79 3.48 -0.68 -8.28
N TRP A 80 2.18 -0.95 -8.44
CA TRP A 80 1.72 -2.02 -9.34
C TRP A 80 2.11 -1.77 -10.79
N THR A 81 2.05 -0.51 -11.24
CA THR A 81 2.52 -0.15 -12.58
C THR A 81 4.00 -0.49 -12.77
N LEU A 82 4.85 -0.15 -11.80
CA LEU A 82 6.27 -0.51 -11.83
C LEU A 82 6.47 -2.03 -11.83
N LEU A 83 5.86 -2.76 -10.88
CA LEU A 83 6.06 -4.21 -10.72
C LEU A 83 5.58 -5.00 -11.95
N HIS A 84 4.42 -4.65 -12.51
CA HIS A 84 3.93 -5.29 -13.73
C HIS A 84 4.77 -4.93 -14.96
N SER A 85 5.35 -3.72 -15.03
CA SER A 85 6.25 -3.33 -16.12
C SER A 85 7.60 -4.06 -16.06
N ILE A 86 8.15 -4.27 -14.86
CA ILE A 86 9.32 -5.14 -14.64
C ILE A 86 9.00 -6.56 -15.12
N THR A 87 7.82 -7.06 -14.78
CA THR A 87 7.39 -8.40 -15.15
C THR A 87 7.20 -8.55 -16.67
N ALA A 88 6.61 -7.55 -17.33
CA ALA A 88 6.40 -7.52 -18.78
C ALA A 88 7.72 -7.57 -19.58
N THR A 89 8.80 -7.00 -19.02
CA THR A 89 10.13 -6.99 -19.63
C THR A 89 11.04 -8.13 -19.16
N TYR A 90 10.56 -8.98 -18.24
CA TYR A 90 11.32 -10.12 -17.74
C TYR A 90 11.64 -11.14 -18.86
N PRO A 91 12.83 -11.78 -18.88
CA PRO A 91 13.17 -12.71 -19.94
C PRO A 91 12.30 -13.98 -19.93
N VAL A 92 12.07 -14.54 -21.12
CA VAL A 92 11.46 -15.88 -21.25
C VAL A 92 12.41 -16.96 -20.72
N GLN A 93 13.73 -16.74 -20.81
CA GLN A 93 14.76 -17.63 -20.28
C GLN A 93 15.75 -16.82 -19.40
N PRO A 94 15.39 -16.51 -18.15
CA PRO A 94 16.23 -15.72 -17.24
C PRO A 94 17.41 -16.56 -16.73
N THR A 95 18.57 -15.94 -16.56
CA THR A 95 19.73 -16.60 -15.94
C THR A 95 19.44 -16.95 -14.47
N PRO A 96 20.05 -17.98 -13.89
CA PRO A 96 19.87 -18.31 -12.48
C PRO A 96 20.19 -17.13 -11.54
N GLN A 97 21.16 -16.31 -11.91
CA GLN A 97 21.49 -15.08 -11.19
C GLN A 97 20.30 -14.09 -11.19
N LEU A 98 19.73 -13.80 -12.37
CA LEU A 98 18.59 -12.88 -12.46
C LEU A 98 17.37 -13.41 -11.71
N GLN A 99 17.14 -14.73 -11.69
CA GLN A 99 16.08 -15.33 -10.87
C GLN A 99 16.28 -15.05 -9.37
N ASN A 100 17.50 -15.22 -8.86
CA ASN A 100 17.84 -14.95 -7.46
C ASN A 100 17.74 -13.45 -7.12
N GLU A 101 18.20 -12.59 -8.03
CA GLU A 101 18.07 -11.13 -7.89
C GLU A 101 16.61 -10.70 -7.88
N THR A 102 15.76 -11.32 -8.72
CA THR A 102 14.32 -11.02 -8.77
C THR A 102 13.61 -11.44 -7.47
N LYS A 103 13.89 -12.64 -6.95
CA LYS A 103 13.36 -13.07 -5.63
C LYS A 103 13.79 -12.12 -4.51
N SER A 104 15.05 -11.69 -4.55
CA SER A 104 15.60 -10.75 -3.58
C SER A 104 14.94 -9.37 -3.70
N PHE A 105 14.77 -8.87 -4.93
CA PHE A 105 14.08 -7.62 -5.22
C PHE A 105 12.66 -7.63 -4.66
N ILE A 106 11.86 -8.67 -4.94
CA ILE A 106 10.49 -8.78 -4.40
C ILE A 106 10.49 -8.80 -2.86
N SER A 107 11.42 -9.54 -2.26
CA SER A 107 11.55 -9.62 -0.80
C SER A 107 11.94 -8.27 -0.18
N ILE A 108 12.86 -7.53 -0.83
CA ILE A 108 13.31 -6.21 -0.40
C ILE A 108 12.20 -5.18 -0.60
N PHE A 109 11.52 -5.20 -1.75
CA PHE A 109 10.38 -4.34 -2.05
C PHE A 109 9.31 -4.49 -0.97
N ALA A 110 8.94 -5.73 -0.62
CA ALA A 110 7.95 -6.00 0.41
C ALA A 110 8.36 -5.50 1.81
N LYS A 111 9.67 -5.44 2.12
CA LYS A 111 10.20 -4.88 3.37
C LYS A 111 10.24 -3.36 3.38
N LEU A 112 10.57 -2.75 2.24
CA LEU A 112 10.75 -1.30 2.10
C LEU A 112 9.46 -0.57 1.72
N TYR A 113 8.37 -1.28 1.47
CA TYR A 113 7.12 -0.66 1.03
C TYR A 113 6.58 0.35 2.08
N PRO A 114 6.37 1.64 1.73
CA PRO A 114 6.14 2.70 2.71
C PRO A 114 4.87 2.60 3.55
N CYS A 115 3.88 1.81 3.11
CA CYS A 115 2.72 1.48 3.93
C CYS A 115 3.05 0.24 4.77
N TRP A 116 3.42 0.42 6.04
CA TRP A 116 3.86 -0.68 6.91
C TRP A 116 2.81 -1.81 7.04
N HIS A 117 1.52 -1.45 7.11
CA HIS A 117 0.43 -2.42 7.21
C HIS A 117 0.32 -3.25 5.93
N CYS A 118 0.31 -2.58 4.77
CA CYS A 118 0.32 -3.21 3.45
C CYS A 118 1.57 -4.09 3.23
N ALA A 119 2.73 -3.61 3.70
CA ALA A 119 4.01 -4.30 3.62
C ALA A 119 4.00 -5.61 4.43
N SER A 120 3.50 -5.54 5.67
CA SER A 120 3.36 -6.69 6.56
C SER A 120 2.41 -7.73 5.97
N ASP A 121 1.27 -7.29 5.44
CA ASP A 121 0.31 -8.17 4.77
C ASP A 121 0.91 -8.89 3.57
N PHE A 122 1.61 -8.15 2.70
CA PHE A 122 2.22 -8.73 1.51
C PHE A 122 3.34 -9.72 1.86
N GLN A 123 4.14 -9.41 2.89
CA GLN A 123 5.14 -10.34 3.41
C GLN A 123 4.52 -11.60 4.02
N ALA A 124 3.38 -11.48 4.71
CA ALA A 124 2.66 -12.64 5.24
C ALA A 124 2.12 -13.51 4.11
N TRP A 125 1.45 -12.91 3.13
CA TRP A 125 0.91 -13.62 1.96
C TRP A 125 2.00 -14.41 1.21
N MET A 126 3.18 -13.82 0.97
CA MET A 126 4.29 -14.51 0.30
C MET A 126 4.90 -15.68 1.08
N LYS A 127 4.66 -15.77 2.40
CA LYS A 127 5.14 -16.87 3.23
C LYS A 127 4.18 -18.06 3.25
N GLU A 128 2.95 -17.89 2.78
CA GLU A 128 1.99 -18.98 2.67
C GLU A 128 2.41 -19.98 1.59
N ASP A 129 2.09 -21.25 1.82
CA ASP A 129 2.41 -22.33 0.89
C ASP A 129 1.77 -22.06 -0.48
N GLY A 130 2.59 -22.07 -1.53
CA GLY A 130 2.16 -21.81 -2.91
C GLY A 130 2.29 -20.35 -3.37
N ASN A 131 2.53 -19.40 -2.46
CA ASN A 131 2.61 -17.97 -2.79
C ASN A 131 4.04 -17.44 -2.94
N ALA A 132 5.05 -18.30 -2.81
CA ALA A 132 6.44 -17.92 -3.05
C ALA A 132 6.64 -17.38 -4.50
N PRO A 133 7.45 -16.32 -4.71
CA PRO A 133 7.67 -15.74 -6.03
C PRO A 133 8.15 -16.76 -7.08
N ARG A 134 7.35 -16.93 -8.13
CA ARG A 134 7.65 -17.79 -9.28
C ARG A 134 8.35 -16.94 -10.35
N VAL A 135 9.66 -17.14 -10.51
CA VAL A 135 10.50 -16.30 -11.39
C VAL A 135 11.27 -17.12 -12.42
N SER A 136 10.85 -18.36 -12.69
CA SER A 136 11.56 -19.27 -13.61
C SER A 136 11.54 -18.78 -15.06
N ASN A 137 10.52 -18.01 -15.45
CA ASN A 137 10.38 -17.36 -16.73
C ASN A 137 9.35 -16.22 -16.64
N ARG A 138 9.22 -15.44 -17.72
CA ARG A 138 8.27 -14.32 -17.83
C ARG A 138 6.82 -14.71 -17.54
N ASP A 139 6.32 -15.81 -18.06
CA ASP A 139 4.91 -16.19 -17.91
C ASP A 139 4.60 -16.57 -16.46
N GLU A 140 5.44 -17.40 -15.84
CA GLU A 140 5.33 -17.75 -14.42
C GLU A 140 5.37 -16.51 -13.52
N PHE A 141 6.26 -15.56 -13.82
CA PHE A 141 6.37 -14.32 -13.05
C PHE A 141 5.18 -13.39 -13.27
N GLY A 142 4.69 -13.27 -14.51
CA GLY A 142 3.47 -12.55 -14.87
C GLY A 142 2.24 -13.07 -14.16
N ARG A 143 2.07 -14.39 -14.18
CA ARG A 143 0.96 -15.07 -13.52
C ARG A 143 1.01 -14.87 -12.01
N TRP A 144 2.18 -15.04 -11.39
CA TRP A 144 2.37 -14.80 -9.96
C TRP A 144 2.10 -13.35 -9.57
N MET A 145 2.61 -12.38 -10.34
CA MET A 145 2.40 -10.95 -10.07
C MET A 145 0.91 -10.57 -10.15
N CYS A 146 0.18 -11.17 -11.09
CA CYS A 146 -1.26 -10.99 -11.18
C CYS A 146 -2.01 -11.59 -9.97
N GLU A 147 -1.66 -12.81 -9.55
CA GLU A 147 -2.26 -13.47 -8.38
C GLU A 147 -2.00 -12.69 -7.09
N ALA A 148 -0.77 -12.21 -6.89
CA ALA A 148 -0.41 -11.32 -5.80
C ALA A 148 -1.28 -10.06 -5.76
N HIS A 149 -1.49 -9.42 -6.92
CA HIS A 149 -2.35 -8.25 -7.05
C HIS A 149 -3.83 -8.61 -6.78
N ASN A 150 -4.29 -9.77 -7.24
CA ASN A 150 -5.65 -10.23 -6.98
C ASN A 150 -5.90 -10.55 -5.51
N ALA A 151 -4.93 -11.08 -4.77
CA ALA A 151 -5.05 -11.27 -3.33
C ALA A 151 -5.34 -9.93 -2.62
N VAL A 152 -4.66 -8.85 -3.04
CA VAL A 152 -4.94 -7.49 -2.55
C VAL A 152 -6.31 -6.99 -3.02
N ASN A 153 -6.70 -7.25 -4.28
CA ASN A 153 -8.03 -6.89 -4.78
C ASN A 153 -9.15 -7.52 -3.94
N VAL A 154 -9.08 -8.83 -3.72
CA VAL A 154 -10.05 -9.58 -2.91
C VAL A 154 -10.11 -9.02 -1.49
N LYS A 155 -8.95 -8.80 -0.86
CA LYS A 155 -8.88 -8.19 0.49
C LYS A 155 -9.57 -6.83 0.56
N LEU A 156 -9.46 -6.03 -0.50
CA LEU A 156 -10.07 -4.71 -0.61
C LEU A 156 -11.51 -4.73 -1.17
N GLY A 157 -12.11 -5.91 -1.39
CA GLY A 157 -13.45 -6.06 -1.96
C GLY A 157 -13.56 -5.62 -3.43
N LYS A 158 -12.44 -5.60 -4.15
CA LYS A 158 -12.38 -5.30 -5.59
C LYS A 158 -12.56 -6.59 -6.40
N LYS A 159 -12.97 -6.43 -7.66
CA LYS A 159 -13.05 -7.55 -8.60
C LYS A 159 -11.65 -8.07 -8.90
N GLU A 160 -11.54 -9.39 -9.04
CA GLU A 160 -10.33 -10.01 -9.56
C GLU A 160 -10.12 -9.67 -11.04
N PHE A 161 -8.85 -9.51 -11.40
CA PHE A 161 -8.42 -9.38 -12.78
C PHE A 161 -8.19 -10.76 -13.40
N ASP A 162 -8.59 -10.95 -14.65
CA ASP A 162 -8.30 -12.18 -15.39
C ASP A 162 -6.81 -12.26 -15.72
N CYS A 163 -6.08 -13.06 -14.97
CA CYS A 163 -4.65 -13.22 -15.17
C CYS A 163 -4.28 -13.83 -16.53
N GLY A 164 -5.22 -14.45 -17.27
CA GLY A 164 -4.97 -14.82 -18.67
C GLY A 164 -4.73 -13.63 -19.61
N LYS A 165 -5.04 -12.41 -19.15
CA LYS A 165 -4.90 -11.15 -19.91
C LYS A 165 -3.80 -10.23 -19.38
N TRP A 166 -2.92 -10.75 -18.51
CA TRP A 166 -1.87 -9.93 -17.91
C TRP A 166 -0.92 -9.33 -18.97
N GLU A 167 -0.58 -10.10 -20.01
CA GLU A 167 0.28 -9.62 -21.11
C GLU A 167 -0.39 -8.54 -21.96
N GLU A 168 -1.69 -8.67 -22.24
CA GLU A 168 -2.46 -7.65 -22.99
C GLU A 168 -2.44 -6.32 -22.22
N ARG A 169 -2.66 -6.39 -20.89
CA ARG A 169 -2.70 -5.20 -20.05
C ARG A 169 -1.33 -4.53 -19.90
N TRP A 170 -0.24 -5.28 -19.81
CA TRP A 170 1.05 -4.76 -19.35
C TRP A 170 2.19 -4.81 -20.37
N ARG A 171 2.03 -5.52 -21.48
CA ARG A 171 3.12 -5.73 -22.45
C ARG A 171 2.73 -5.45 -23.90
N THR A 172 1.61 -6.01 -24.34
CA THR A 172 1.29 -6.14 -25.77
C THR A 172 0.20 -5.20 -26.27
N GLY A 173 -0.60 -4.64 -25.37
CA GLY A 173 -1.84 -3.96 -25.76
C GLY A 173 -2.98 -4.96 -25.94
N TRP A 174 -4.20 -4.45 -25.98
CA TRP A 174 -5.39 -5.28 -26.13
C TRP A 174 -5.61 -5.68 -27.58
N LYS A 175 -6.09 -6.90 -27.81
CA LYS A 175 -6.33 -7.45 -29.16
C LYS A 175 -7.37 -6.68 -29.98
N ASP A 176 -8.18 -5.85 -29.34
CA ASP A 176 -9.18 -4.98 -29.99
C ASP A 176 -8.57 -3.67 -30.56
N GLY A 177 -7.26 -3.46 -30.40
CA GLY A 177 -6.54 -2.32 -30.95
C GLY A 177 -6.75 -1.01 -30.20
N ARG A 178 -7.44 -0.99 -29.05
CA ARG A 178 -7.72 0.26 -28.31
C ARG A 178 -6.50 0.95 -27.69
N CYS A 179 -5.32 0.37 -27.84
CA CYS A 179 -4.04 0.92 -27.39
C CYS A 179 -3.21 1.51 -28.52
N ASP A 180 -3.70 1.45 -29.76
CA ASP A 180 -3.06 1.95 -30.98
C ASP A 180 -3.77 3.23 -31.49
#